data_AF-A0A7V0ZL37-F1
#
_entry.id   AF-A0A7V0ZL37-F1
#
_cell.length_a   1.000
_cell.length_b   1.000
_cell.length_c   1.000
_cell.angle_alpha   90.00
_cell.angle_beta   90.00
_cell.angle_gamma   90.00
#
_symmetry.space_group_name_H-M   'P 1'
#
loop_
_entity.id
_entity.type
_entity.pdbx_description
1 polymer ?
#
loop_
_entity_poly.entity_id
_entity_poly.type
_entity_poly.pdbx_seq_one_letter_code
_entity_poly.pdbx_strand_id
1 'polypeptide(L)'
;MSNSSTALPSAHPAFEPIHQETIESLNIRVEQFTHKATGAMHYHLASQNTENVFLVALRTVPEDSTGVAHILEHTALCGSEHYPVRDPFFMMLRRSLNTFMNAFTSSDWTAYPFASQNRKDFNNLLEVYLDAVFFSRLNPLDFAQEGHRVEFAEPGNPDSELVFKGVVFNEMKGAMSSVSSTLWSKLCEHLFPSTTYHYNSGGDPERIPDLSYEQLQAFYRSHYHPSNAIFMTFGDIEASEHQAVFEEKALGRFDKLEQRIEVQAERRLQAPLRVQDSYAFDESGGTDKKTHLVMGWMLGESADLEKLLDAQLLSSVLLDNSASPLQHALETTELGQAPSPLCGLEDSMREMVFCCGIEGSEAEHADALERMVLDVLQQVAEQGVSQERLEAVLHQLELHQREISGDSYPYGLQLILQALGSATHYSDPIAVLNLEPVIAGMREKIRDPDYIRRLAQKLLLDNPHRVTLIMTPDTALSNKRMAAEAARLAAIKADMDEKQRAAVMQLAADLVKRQGQVDDESILPKVELSDVPA
;
A
#
# COMPACT_ATOMS: atom_id res chain seq x y z
N MET A 1 36.13 19.39 7.40
CA MET A 1 36.19 19.13 5.95
C MET A 1 37.19 18.00 5.71
N SER A 2 36.72 16.76 5.80
CA SER A 2 37.43 15.59 5.28
C SER A 2 36.64 15.11 4.07
N ASN A 3 37.11 15.44 2.86
CA ASN A 3 36.66 14.77 1.64
C ASN A 3 37.17 13.33 1.68
N SER A 4 36.45 12.47 2.40
CA SER A 4 36.46 11.04 2.14
C SER A 4 35.72 10.86 0.82
N SER A 5 36.46 10.79 -0.28
CA SER A 5 35.93 10.25 -1.54
C SER A 5 35.58 8.79 -1.27
N THR A 6 34.37 8.52 -0.78
CA THR A 6 33.82 7.17 -0.78
C THR A 6 33.89 6.67 -2.21
N ALA A 7 34.64 5.58 -2.44
CA ALA A 7 34.68 4.95 -3.75
C ALA A 7 33.26 4.62 -4.18
N LEU A 8 32.90 4.78 -5.45
CA LEU A 8 31.58 4.37 -5.92
C LEU A 8 31.49 2.83 -5.97
N PRO A 9 30.30 2.25 -5.75
CA PRO A 9 30.11 0.80 -5.83
C PRO A 9 30.36 0.27 -7.24
N SER A 10 30.69 -1.02 -7.34
CA SER A 10 30.80 -1.70 -8.63
C SER A 10 29.43 -1.77 -9.30
N ALA A 11 29.36 -1.47 -10.60
CA ALA A 11 28.11 -1.44 -11.36
C ALA A 11 28.27 -2.12 -12.72
N HIS A 12 27.18 -2.70 -13.22
CA HIS A 12 27.09 -3.10 -14.62
C HIS A 12 27.24 -1.87 -15.54
N PRO A 13 27.86 -1.97 -16.74
CA PRO A 13 28.10 -0.82 -17.61
C PRO A 13 26.85 -0.01 -18.02
N ALA A 14 25.66 -0.62 -17.99
CA ALA A 14 24.39 0.04 -18.26
C ALA A 14 23.91 0.96 -17.11
N PHE A 15 24.53 0.86 -15.93
CA PHE A 15 24.17 1.62 -14.74
C PHE A 15 25.25 2.64 -14.39
N GLU A 16 24.81 3.78 -13.85
CA GLU A 16 25.65 4.79 -13.24
C GLU A 16 25.57 4.65 -11.72
N PRO A 17 26.69 4.37 -11.02
CA PRO A 17 26.70 4.38 -9.56
C PRO A 17 26.61 5.82 -9.05
N ILE A 18 25.70 6.07 -8.13
CA ILE A 18 25.39 7.42 -7.63
C ILE A 18 26.00 7.63 -6.25
N HIS A 19 25.75 6.69 -5.33
CA HIS A 19 26.11 6.83 -3.93
C HIS A 19 26.23 5.47 -3.26
N GLN A 20 27.02 5.40 -2.18
CA GLN A 20 26.98 4.29 -1.24
C GLN A 20 27.22 4.77 0.19
N GLU A 21 26.52 4.14 1.15
CA GLU A 21 26.64 4.41 2.58
C GLU A 21 26.56 3.11 3.38
N THR A 22 27.41 2.97 4.39
CA THR A 22 27.35 1.85 5.34
C THR A 22 26.47 2.24 6.53
N ILE A 23 25.47 1.40 6.83
CA ILE A 23 24.63 1.54 8.01
C ILE A 23 25.03 0.45 9.00
N GLU A 24 25.97 0.80 9.89
CA GLU A 24 26.59 -0.14 10.85
C GLU A 24 25.55 -0.81 11.76
N SER A 25 24.53 -0.07 12.20
CA SER A 25 23.47 -0.57 13.07
C SER A 25 22.63 -1.69 12.44
N LEU A 26 22.57 -1.75 11.11
CA LEU A 26 21.86 -2.77 10.33
C LEU A 26 22.81 -3.79 9.70
N ASN A 27 24.14 -3.61 9.82
CA ASN A 27 25.16 -4.42 9.14
C ASN A 27 24.93 -4.54 7.61
N ILE A 28 24.54 -3.43 6.97
CA ILE A 28 24.35 -3.34 5.52
C ILE A 28 25.15 -2.20 4.93
N ARG A 29 25.42 -2.31 3.62
CA ARG A 29 25.86 -1.18 2.79
C ARG A 29 24.80 -0.91 1.74
N VAL A 30 24.22 0.28 1.76
CA VAL A 30 23.21 0.69 0.79
C VAL A 30 23.92 1.34 -0.40
N GLU A 31 23.65 0.83 -1.59
CA GLU A 31 24.26 1.25 -2.85
C GLU A 31 23.16 1.74 -3.80
N GLN A 32 23.33 2.94 -4.35
CA GLN A 32 22.36 3.58 -5.23
C GLN A 32 22.91 3.67 -6.66
N PHE A 33 22.08 3.31 -7.63
CA PHE A 33 22.40 3.36 -9.05
C PHE A 33 21.24 3.90 -9.87
N THR A 34 21.56 4.43 -11.05
CA THR A 34 20.58 4.84 -12.05
C THR A 34 20.88 4.14 -13.38
N HIS A 35 19.87 3.54 -13.99
CA HIS A 35 20.00 2.96 -15.33
C HIS A 35 20.15 4.07 -16.38
N LYS A 36 21.19 4.00 -17.21
CA LYS A 36 21.58 5.11 -18.11
C LYS A 36 20.55 5.40 -19.20
N ALA A 37 19.91 4.36 -19.75
CA ALA A 37 18.99 4.54 -20.88
C ALA A 37 17.58 4.94 -20.44
N THR A 38 17.08 4.40 -19.32
CA THR A 38 15.69 4.60 -18.88
C THR A 38 15.55 5.55 -17.70
N GLY A 39 16.62 5.76 -16.92
CA GLY A 39 16.56 6.48 -15.64
C GLY A 39 16.01 5.65 -14.47
N ALA A 40 15.75 4.35 -14.65
CA ALA A 40 15.27 3.48 -13.58
C ALA A 40 16.24 3.48 -12.38
N MET A 41 15.70 3.56 -11.16
CA MET A 41 16.50 3.56 -9.94
C MET A 41 16.75 2.14 -9.46
N HIS A 42 17.96 1.84 -8.99
CA HIS A 42 18.27 0.60 -8.29
C HIS A 42 18.91 0.92 -6.93
N TYR A 43 18.31 0.41 -5.86
CA TYR A 43 18.88 0.41 -4.52
C TYR A 43 19.25 -1.02 -4.13
N HIS A 44 20.52 -1.25 -3.81
CA HIS A 44 20.99 -2.54 -3.35
C HIS A 44 21.44 -2.43 -1.89
N LEU A 45 20.85 -3.25 -1.01
CA LEU A 45 21.22 -3.36 0.39
C LEU A 45 22.17 -4.56 0.52
N ALA A 46 23.45 -4.32 0.27
CA ALA A 46 24.49 -5.34 0.34
C ALA A 46 24.64 -5.85 1.78
N SER A 47 24.55 -7.17 1.97
CA SER A 47 24.64 -7.84 3.25
C SER A 47 25.38 -9.18 3.12
N GLN A 48 25.79 -9.79 4.24
CA GLN A 48 26.31 -11.16 4.25
C GLN A 48 25.18 -12.21 4.40
N ASN A 49 23.91 -11.78 4.34
CA ASN A 49 22.75 -12.66 4.45
C ASN A 49 22.52 -13.42 3.14
N THR A 50 22.40 -14.74 3.23
CA THR A 50 22.17 -15.63 2.09
C THR A 50 20.72 -15.63 1.60
N GLU A 51 19.77 -15.18 2.42
CA GLU A 51 18.39 -14.94 1.99
C GLU A 51 18.32 -13.64 1.20
N ASN A 52 18.35 -13.78 -0.12
CA ASN A 52 18.32 -12.65 -1.03
C ASN A 52 16.87 -12.25 -1.30
N VAL A 53 16.62 -10.95 -1.42
CA VAL A 53 15.30 -10.36 -1.70
C VAL A 53 15.39 -9.50 -2.95
N PHE A 54 14.37 -9.59 -3.79
CA PHE A 54 14.13 -8.68 -4.90
C PHE A 54 12.76 -8.04 -4.72
N LEU A 55 12.67 -6.75 -5.08
CA LEU A 55 11.42 -6.03 -5.22
C LEU A 55 11.55 -5.09 -6.42
N VAL A 56 10.54 -5.07 -7.29
CA VAL A 56 10.31 -3.98 -8.24
C VAL A 56 9.01 -3.28 -7.88
N ALA A 57 9.08 -1.97 -7.69
CA ALA A 57 7.92 -1.12 -7.43
C ALA A 57 7.68 -0.14 -8.57
N LEU A 58 6.41 0.14 -8.81
CA LEU A 58 5.90 1.06 -9.80
C LEU A 58 5.07 2.10 -9.05
N ARG A 59 5.29 3.39 -9.33
CA ARG A 59 4.37 4.41 -8.82
C ARG A 59 3.07 4.28 -9.60
N THR A 60 1.96 4.00 -8.92
CA THR A 60 0.64 3.76 -9.51
C THR A 60 -0.35 4.70 -8.85
N VAL A 61 -0.64 5.83 -9.51
CA VAL A 61 -1.43 6.93 -8.93
C VAL A 61 -2.82 6.94 -9.60
N PRO A 62 -3.80 6.17 -9.09
CA PRO A 62 -5.13 6.12 -9.68
C PRO A 62 -5.86 7.46 -9.57
N GLU A 63 -6.67 7.79 -10.57
CA GLU A 63 -7.49 9.02 -10.62
C GLU A 63 -8.99 8.73 -10.45
N ASP A 64 -9.34 7.50 -10.06
CA ASP A 64 -10.69 7.04 -9.76
C ASP A 64 -10.65 5.82 -8.83
N SER A 65 -11.82 5.40 -8.33
CA SER A 65 -11.96 4.19 -7.49
C SER A 65 -12.28 2.94 -8.31
N THR A 66 -11.89 2.85 -9.58
CA THR A 66 -12.17 1.66 -10.38
C THR A 66 -11.31 0.45 -10.00
N GLY A 67 -10.27 0.65 -9.17
CA GLY A 67 -9.33 -0.39 -8.79
C GLY A 67 -8.32 -0.73 -9.89
N VAL A 68 -8.09 0.17 -10.85
CA VAL A 68 -7.21 -0.09 -12.01
C VAL A 68 -5.80 -0.56 -11.61
N ALA A 69 -5.23 -0.02 -10.54
CA ALA A 69 -3.92 -0.43 -10.04
C ALA A 69 -3.95 -1.87 -9.51
N HIS A 70 -4.97 -2.20 -8.71
CA HIS A 70 -5.14 -3.53 -8.12
C HIS A 70 -5.48 -4.60 -9.16
N ILE A 71 -6.39 -4.31 -10.10
CA ILE A 71 -6.72 -5.22 -11.20
C ILE A 71 -5.50 -5.43 -12.10
N LEU A 72 -4.71 -4.38 -12.35
CA LEU A 72 -3.48 -4.53 -13.11
C LEU A 72 -2.45 -5.38 -12.37
N GLU A 73 -2.35 -5.24 -11.05
CA GLU A 73 -1.46 -6.06 -10.24
C GLU A 73 -1.70 -7.56 -10.46
N HIS A 74 -2.96 -7.98 -10.32
CA HIS A 74 -3.40 -9.35 -10.62
C HIS A 74 -3.15 -9.73 -12.08
N THR A 75 -3.61 -8.90 -13.02
CA THR A 75 -3.58 -9.24 -14.46
C THR A 75 -2.15 -9.31 -15.01
N ALA A 76 -1.21 -8.55 -14.44
CA ALA A 76 0.20 -8.58 -14.81
C ALA A 76 0.81 -9.97 -14.58
N LEU A 77 0.33 -10.69 -13.57
CA LEU A 77 0.79 -12.03 -13.19
C LEU A 77 0.12 -13.17 -13.98
N CYS A 78 -0.84 -12.87 -14.88
CA CYS A 78 -1.56 -13.85 -15.70
C CYS A 78 -0.87 -14.26 -17.01
N GLY A 79 0.46 -14.14 -17.05
CA GLY A 79 1.27 -14.54 -18.20
C GLY A 79 1.87 -13.37 -18.97
N SER A 80 3.03 -13.64 -19.54
CA SER A 80 3.92 -12.65 -20.13
C SER A 80 4.47 -13.12 -21.49
N GLU A 81 5.30 -12.32 -22.13
CA GLU A 81 5.86 -12.63 -23.46
C GLU A 81 6.65 -13.93 -23.46
N HIS A 82 7.56 -14.11 -22.48
CA HIS A 82 8.42 -15.28 -22.37
C HIS A 82 7.72 -16.45 -21.65
N TYR A 83 6.82 -16.17 -20.71
CA TYR A 83 6.05 -17.17 -19.97
C TYR A 83 4.54 -17.04 -20.26
N PRO A 84 4.05 -17.44 -21.46
CA PRO A 84 2.67 -17.24 -21.90
C PRO A 84 1.66 -18.24 -21.31
N VAL A 85 2.05 -18.95 -20.25
CA VAL A 85 1.16 -19.82 -19.47
C VAL A 85 0.18 -18.95 -18.68
N ARG A 86 -0.98 -19.51 -18.29
CA ARG A 86 -2.06 -18.71 -17.67
C ARG A 86 -1.68 -18.11 -16.33
N ASP A 87 -1.04 -18.88 -15.44
CA ASP A 87 -0.75 -18.45 -14.06
C ASP A 87 0.72 -18.73 -13.67
N PRO A 88 1.71 -18.10 -14.32
CA PRO A 88 3.12 -18.35 -14.06
C PRO A 88 3.48 -18.15 -12.58
N PHE A 89 2.90 -17.14 -11.93
CA PHE A 89 3.10 -16.85 -10.50
C PHE A 89 2.72 -18.04 -9.61
N PHE A 90 1.48 -18.56 -9.73
CA PHE A 90 1.02 -19.70 -8.93
C PHE A 90 1.75 -20.99 -9.26
N MET A 91 2.15 -21.18 -10.52
CA MET A 91 2.93 -22.34 -10.93
C MET A 91 4.34 -22.32 -10.34
N MET A 92 4.97 -21.13 -10.24
CA MET A 92 6.29 -20.97 -9.62
C MET A 92 6.32 -21.33 -8.15
N LEU A 93 5.23 -21.13 -7.39
CA LEU A 93 5.13 -21.53 -5.97
C LEU A 93 5.47 -23.02 -5.75
N ARG A 94 5.21 -23.89 -6.73
CA ARG A 94 5.48 -25.34 -6.64
C ARG A 94 6.82 -25.75 -7.26
N ARG A 95 7.52 -24.81 -7.90
CA ARG A 95 8.76 -25.04 -8.68
C ARG A 95 9.97 -24.31 -8.08
N SER A 96 9.76 -23.69 -6.92
CA SER A 96 10.67 -22.78 -6.26
C SER A 96 10.94 -23.21 -4.82
N LEU A 97 12.08 -22.76 -4.27
CA LEU A 97 12.42 -22.85 -2.85
C LEU A 97 12.28 -21.47 -2.18
N ASN A 98 11.37 -20.64 -2.68
CA ASN A 98 11.14 -19.29 -2.16
C ASN A 98 10.85 -19.34 -0.66
N THR A 99 11.37 -18.34 0.03
CA THR A 99 10.98 -18.04 1.41
C THR A 99 9.87 -16.99 1.44
N PHE A 100 9.70 -16.24 0.34
CA PHE A 100 8.59 -15.31 0.15
C PHE A 100 8.30 -15.09 -1.33
N MET A 101 7.03 -14.97 -1.70
CA MET A 101 6.57 -14.54 -3.03
C MET A 101 5.22 -13.85 -2.85
N ASN A 102 5.09 -12.60 -3.31
CA ASN A 102 3.82 -11.90 -3.29
C ASN A 102 3.79 -10.75 -4.31
N ALA A 103 2.65 -10.07 -4.36
CA ALA A 103 2.49 -8.75 -4.95
C ALA A 103 1.62 -7.89 -4.03
N PHE A 104 1.79 -6.58 -4.12
CA PHE A 104 1.12 -5.62 -3.24
C PHE A 104 0.62 -4.43 -4.04
N THR A 105 -0.59 -3.97 -3.72
CA THR A 105 -1.11 -2.68 -4.18
C THR A 105 -1.38 -1.79 -2.97
N SER A 106 -0.63 -0.69 -2.88
CA SER A 106 -0.86 0.39 -1.94
C SER A 106 -1.75 1.48 -2.56
N SER A 107 -1.92 2.62 -1.89
CA SER A 107 -2.70 3.74 -2.43
C SER A 107 -2.08 4.39 -3.67
N ASP A 108 -0.75 4.36 -3.80
CA ASP A 108 -0.01 5.11 -4.82
C ASP A 108 1.22 4.37 -5.41
N TRP A 109 1.40 3.10 -5.05
CA TRP A 109 2.41 2.22 -5.65
C TRP A 109 1.95 0.76 -5.67
N THR A 110 2.45 0.02 -6.66
CA THR A 110 2.33 -1.44 -6.75
C THR A 110 3.73 -2.04 -6.71
N ALA A 111 3.94 -3.11 -5.95
CA ALA A 111 5.23 -3.77 -5.83
C ALA A 111 5.16 -5.28 -5.94
N TYR A 112 6.21 -5.88 -6.51
CA TYR A 112 6.33 -7.30 -6.76
C TYR A 112 7.59 -7.87 -6.09
N PRO A 113 7.50 -8.30 -4.82
CA PRO A 113 8.61 -8.90 -4.10
C PRO A 113 8.65 -10.43 -4.10
N PHE A 114 9.88 -10.95 -4.08
CA PHE A 114 10.16 -12.34 -3.69
C PHE A 114 11.47 -12.44 -2.92
N ALA A 115 11.64 -13.55 -2.20
CA ALA A 115 12.87 -13.89 -1.48
C ALA A 115 13.22 -15.37 -1.65
N SER A 116 14.52 -15.67 -1.70
CA SER A 116 15.02 -17.04 -1.73
C SER A 116 16.43 -17.13 -1.15
N GLN A 117 16.70 -18.25 -0.49
CA GLN A 117 18.06 -18.61 -0.04
C GLN A 117 18.85 -19.38 -1.10
N ASN A 118 18.20 -19.83 -2.17
CA ASN A 118 18.85 -20.57 -3.25
C ASN A 118 19.10 -19.64 -4.45
N ARG A 119 20.36 -19.46 -4.84
CA ARG A 119 20.74 -18.54 -5.93
C ARG A 119 20.17 -18.90 -7.30
N LYS A 120 20.00 -20.20 -7.60
CA LYS A 120 19.35 -20.64 -8.85
C LYS A 120 17.87 -20.28 -8.82
N ASP A 121 17.21 -20.54 -7.71
CA ASP A 121 15.81 -20.19 -7.49
C ASP A 121 15.56 -18.68 -7.54
N PHE A 122 16.41 -17.89 -6.90
CA PHE A 122 16.37 -16.43 -6.96
C PHE A 122 16.41 -15.93 -8.41
N ASN A 123 17.33 -16.44 -9.23
CA ASN A 123 17.43 -16.06 -10.64
C ASN A 123 16.22 -16.52 -11.45
N ASN A 124 15.69 -17.72 -11.19
CA ASN A 124 14.47 -18.22 -11.83
C ASN A 124 13.27 -17.28 -11.56
N LEU A 125 13.09 -16.87 -10.31
CA LEU A 125 12.02 -15.95 -9.92
C LEU A 125 12.25 -14.55 -10.49
N LEU A 126 13.50 -14.08 -10.53
CA LEU A 126 13.84 -12.78 -11.09
C LEU A 126 13.41 -12.69 -12.56
N GLU A 127 13.71 -13.70 -13.36
CA GLU A 127 13.31 -13.74 -14.78
C GLU A 127 11.78 -13.72 -14.93
N VAL A 128 11.06 -14.51 -14.13
CA VAL A 128 9.58 -14.56 -14.18
C VAL A 128 8.95 -13.23 -13.77
N TYR A 129 9.44 -12.59 -12.70
CA TYR A 129 8.91 -11.31 -12.22
C TYR A 129 9.21 -10.16 -13.18
N LEU A 130 10.42 -10.08 -13.74
CA LEU A 130 10.76 -9.06 -14.74
C LEU A 130 9.88 -9.18 -15.97
N ASP A 131 9.65 -10.39 -16.47
CA ASP A 131 8.84 -10.61 -17.66
C ASP A 131 7.34 -10.34 -17.39
N ALA A 132 6.83 -10.73 -16.22
CA ALA A 132 5.47 -10.41 -15.78
C ALA A 132 5.23 -8.89 -15.68
N VAL A 133 6.15 -8.16 -15.07
CA VAL A 133 5.99 -6.70 -14.86
C VAL A 133 6.16 -5.93 -16.16
N PHE A 134 7.19 -6.21 -16.97
CA PHE A 134 7.51 -5.36 -18.12
C PHE A 134 6.95 -5.84 -19.46
N PHE A 135 6.59 -7.12 -19.57
CA PHE A 135 6.09 -7.73 -20.80
C PHE A 135 4.83 -8.58 -20.57
N SER A 136 3.95 -8.14 -19.66
CA SER A 136 2.66 -8.79 -19.45
C SER A 136 1.84 -8.81 -20.75
N ARG A 137 1.16 -9.93 -20.99
CA ARG A 137 0.27 -10.08 -22.15
C ARG A 137 -1.03 -9.31 -21.98
N LEU A 138 -1.45 -9.09 -20.72
CA LEU A 138 -2.73 -8.50 -20.34
C LEU A 138 -3.89 -9.06 -21.17
N ASN A 139 -4.10 -10.37 -21.22
CA ASN A 139 -5.14 -10.94 -22.07
C ASN A 139 -6.53 -10.39 -21.67
N PRO A 140 -7.41 -10.00 -22.61
CA PRO A 140 -8.77 -9.57 -22.30
C PRO A 140 -9.56 -10.58 -21.44
N LEU A 141 -9.30 -11.88 -21.61
CA LEU A 141 -9.93 -12.92 -20.78
C LEU A 141 -9.39 -12.93 -19.35
N ASP A 142 -8.12 -12.60 -19.14
CA ASP A 142 -7.54 -12.51 -17.80
C ASP A 142 -8.09 -11.27 -17.09
N PHE A 143 -8.20 -10.13 -17.78
CA PHE A 143 -8.90 -8.95 -17.26
C PHE A 143 -10.35 -9.26 -16.86
N ALA A 144 -11.10 -9.99 -17.69
CA ALA A 144 -12.48 -10.38 -17.39
C ALA A 144 -12.60 -11.39 -16.23
N GLN A 145 -11.54 -12.16 -15.97
CA GLN A 145 -11.47 -13.08 -14.84
C GLN A 145 -11.09 -12.35 -13.55
N GLU A 146 -9.96 -11.65 -13.56
CA GLU A 146 -9.36 -11.02 -12.40
C GLU A 146 -10.08 -9.73 -12.00
N GLY A 147 -10.41 -8.87 -12.97
CA GLY A 147 -11.08 -7.59 -12.73
C GLY A 147 -12.58 -7.75 -12.57
N HIS A 148 -13.31 -7.56 -13.66
CA HIS A 148 -14.76 -7.72 -13.68
C HIS A 148 -15.31 -8.09 -15.06
N ARG A 149 -16.50 -8.67 -15.06
CA ARG A 149 -17.33 -8.90 -16.25
C ARG A 149 -18.80 -9.01 -15.86
N VAL A 150 -19.67 -8.88 -16.86
CA VAL A 150 -21.06 -9.35 -16.76
C VAL A 150 -21.18 -10.77 -17.28
N GLU A 151 -22.02 -11.57 -16.64
CA GLU A 151 -22.34 -12.94 -17.06
C GLU A 151 -23.83 -13.19 -16.85
N PHE A 152 -24.44 -14.05 -17.68
CA PHE A 152 -25.82 -14.51 -17.43
C PHE A 152 -25.84 -15.43 -16.20
N ALA A 153 -26.80 -15.22 -15.31
CA ALA A 153 -26.95 -15.97 -14.06
C ALA A 153 -27.12 -17.48 -14.32
N GLU A 154 -27.83 -17.83 -15.38
CA GLU A 154 -27.96 -19.20 -15.86
C GLU A 154 -27.09 -19.42 -17.12
N PRO A 155 -26.08 -20.31 -17.05
CA PRO A 155 -25.22 -20.60 -18.20
C PRO A 155 -26.03 -21.06 -19.42
N GLY A 156 -25.82 -20.40 -20.56
CA GLY A 156 -26.51 -20.73 -21.81
C GLY A 156 -27.91 -20.11 -21.96
N ASN A 157 -28.40 -19.37 -20.98
CA ASN A 157 -29.73 -18.74 -21.00
C ASN A 157 -29.63 -17.19 -21.07
N PRO A 158 -29.73 -16.58 -22.26
CA PRO A 158 -29.68 -15.12 -22.42
C PRO A 158 -30.92 -14.38 -21.88
N ASP A 159 -31.97 -15.13 -21.49
CA ASP A 159 -33.16 -14.58 -20.85
C ASP A 159 -33.01 -14.50 -19.33
N SER A 160 -32.02 -15.17 -18.73
CA SER A 160 -31.69 -15.04 -17.31
C SER A 160 -31.10 -13.66 -16.97
N GLU A 161 -31.14 -13.27 -15.71
CA GLU A 161 -30.57 -11.99 -15.25
C GLU A 161 -29.06 -11.92 -15.48
N LEU A 162 -28.51 -10.71 -15.59
CA LEU A 162 -27.06 -10.52 -15.58
C LEU A 162 -26.56 -10.42 -14.14
N VAL A 163 -25.34 -10.88 -13.91
CA VAL A 163 -24.60 -10.73 -12.65
C VAL A 163 -23.19 -10.21 -12.92
N PHE A 164 -22.62 -9.45 -12.00
CA PHE A 164 -21.20 -9.13 -12.02
C PHE A 164 -20.37 -10.29 -11.45
N LYS A 165 -19.23 -10.59 -12.09
CA LYS A 165 -18.24 -11.56 -11.63
C LYS A 165 -16.84 -10.99 -11.82
N GLY A 166 -15.90 -11.41 -10.97
CA GLY A 166 -14.48 -11.02 -11.02
C GLY A 166 -13.78 -11.39 -9.73
N VAL A 167 -12.46 -11.59 -9.74
CA VAL A 167 -11.68 -11.90 -8.52
C VAL A 167 -11.63 -10.65 -7.63
N VAL A 168 -11.01 -9.58 -8.11
CA VAL A 168 -10.86 -8.29 -7.41
C VAL A 168 -12.23 -7.69 -7.07
N PHE A 169 -13.22 -7.80 -7.97
CA PHE A 169 -14.58 -7.34 -7.67
C PHE A 169 -15.16 -8.01 -6.41
N ASN A 170 -14.99 -9.33 -6.25
CA ASN A 170 -15.49 -10.05 -5.08
C ASN A 170 -14.61 -9.84 -3.84
N GLU A 171 -13.30 -9.75 -4.02
CA GLU A 171 -12.36 -9.41 -2.97
C GLU A 171 -12.70 -8.06 -2.34
N MET A 172 -12.90 -7.03 -3.16
CA MET A 172 -13.24 -5.69 -2.67
C MET A 172 -14.65 -5.61 -2.08
N LYS A 173 -15.60 -6.44 -2.54
CA LYS A 173 -16.88 -6.61 -1.81
C LYS A 173 -16.66 -7.15 -0.39
N GLY A 174 -15.72 -8.08 -0.22
CA GLY A 174 -15.30 -8.58 1.09
C GLY A 174 -14.58 -7.51 1.91
N ALA A 175 -13.57 -6.86 1.35
CA ALA A 175 -12.78 -5.84 2.04
C ALA A 175 -13.64 -4.65 2.49
N MET A 176 -14.56 -4.20 1.64
CA MET A 176 -15.46 -3.07 1.93
C MET A 176 -16.69 -3.45 2.78
N SER A 177 -16.81 -4.72 3.20
CA SER A 177 -17.77 -5.11 4.24
C SER A 177 -17.27 -4.76 5.65
N SER A 178 -15.96 -4.52 5.81
CA SER A 178 -15.37 -4.05 7.06
C SER A 178 -15.76 -2.60 7.34
N VAL A 179 -16.30 -2.35 8.53
CA VAL A 179 -16.64 -1.00 8.99
C VAL A 179 -15.38 -0.14 9.09
N SER A 180 -14.28 -0.68 9.60
CA SER A 180 -13.00 0.04 9.72
C SER A 180 -12.46 0.47 8.35
N SER A 181 -12.56 -0.40 7.33
CA SER A 181 -12.12 -0.06 5.97
C SER A 181 -12.98 1.05 5.36
N THR A 182 -14.29 0.98 5.55
CA THR A 182 -15.22 2.04 5.12
C THR A 182 -14.95 3.35 5.86
N LEU A 183 -14.70 3.28 7.16
CA LEU A 183 -14.39 4.44 8.00
C LEU A 183 -13.09 5.13 7.56
N TRP A 184 -12.04 4.35 7.31
CA TRP A 184 -10.76 4.87 6.81
C TRP A 184 -10.91 5.50 5.43
N SER A 185 -11.57 4.82 4.50
CA SER A 185 -11.85 5.32 3.15
C SER A 185 -12.59 6.66 3.20
N LYS A 186 -13.65 6.77 4.00
CA LYS A 186 -14.42 8.01 4.17
C LYS A 186 -13.62 9.12 4.84
N LEU A 187 -12.76 8.79 5.80
CA LEU A 187 -11.88 9.77 6.41
C LEU A 187 -10.87 10.32 5.38
N CYS A 188 -10.28 9.45 4.55
CA CYS A 188 -9.35 9.84 3.50
C CYS A 188 -10.00 10.70 2.41
N GLU A 189 -11.27 10.44 2.05
CA GLU A 189 -12.03 11.28 1.10
C GLU A 189 -12.05 12.77 1.51
N HIS A 190 -12.03 13.03 2.82
CA HIS A 190 -12.10 14.38 3.37
C HIS A 190 -10.73 14.95 3.79
N LEU A 191 -9.78 14.10 4.18
CA LEU A 191 -8.41 14.52 4.47
C LEU A 191 -7.63 14.84 3.19
N PHE A 192 -7.89 14.12 2.10
CA PHE A 192 -7.09 14.20 0.89
C PHE A 192 -7.90 14.55 -0.38
N PRO A 193 -8.66 15.65 -0.40
CA PRO A 193 -9.62 15.93 -1.46
C PRO A 193 -9.01 16.26 -2.83
N SER A 194 -7.68 16.39 -2.95
CA SER A 194 -7.02 16.77 -4.20
C SER A 194 -5.95 15.81 -4.70
N THR A 195 -5.65 14.75 -3.95
CA THR A 195 -4.61 13.76 -4.28
C THR A 195 -5.20 12.38 -4.50
N THR A 196 -4.38 11.38 -4.85
CA THR A 196 -4.88 10.02 -5.09
C THR A 196 -5.50 9.36 -3.87
N TYR A 197 -5.23 9.85 -2.66
CA TYR A 197 -5.60 9.18 -1.42
C TYR A 197 -7.10 9.27 -1.08
N HIS A 198 -7.88 10.15 -1.74
CA HIS A 198 -9.35 10.08 -1.63
C HIS A 198 -9.97 8.96 -2.48
N TYR A 199 -9.21 8.36 -3.39
CA TYR A 199 -9.66 7.19 -4.16
C TYR A 199 -9.31 5.90 -3.45
N ASN A 200 -10.14 4.89 -3.66
CA ASN A 200 -9.84 3.52 -3.25
C ASN A 200 -9.01 2.83 -4.36
N SER A 201 -7.70 2.74 -4.17
CA SER A 201 -6.80 2.09 -5.14
C SER A 201 -7.08 0.59 -5.32
N GLY A 202 -7.62 -0.07 -4.29
CA GLY A 202 -8.11 -1.44 -4.35
C GLY A 202 -9.36 -1.60 -5.21
N GLY A 203 -10.17 -0.54 -5.27
CA GLY A 203 -11.39 -0.43 -6.06
C GLY A 203 -12.67 -0.44 -5.22
N ASP A 204 -13.55 0.52 -5.46
CA ASP A 204 -14.90 0.52 -4.88
C ASP A 204 -15.78 -0.46 -5.68
N PRO A 205 -16.47 -1.42 -5.04
CA PRO A 205 -17.32 -2.38 -5.78
C PRO A 205 -18.36 -1.73 -6.69
N GLU A 206 -18.84 -0.53 -6.35
CA GLU A 206 -19.79 0.23 -7.19
C GLU A 206 -19.14 0.85 -8.44
N ARG A 207 -17.81 0.99 -8.45
CA ARG A 207 -16.99 1.65 -9.49
C ARG A 207 -16.10 0.69 -10.28
N ILE A 208 -15.71 -0.45 -9.72
CA ILE A 208 -14.94 -1.48 -10.42
C ILE A 208 -15.56 -1.82 -11.80
N PRO A 209 -16.89 -1.99 -11.94
CA PRO A 209 -17.49 -2.29 -13.23
C PRO A 209 -17.42 -1.16 -14.28
N ASP A 210 -16.94 0.04 -13.91
CA ASP A 210 -16.71 1.16 -14.82
C ASP A 210 -15.35 1.05 -15.54
N LEU A 211 -14.43 0.20 -15.06
CA LEU A 211 -13.12 0.02 -15.69
C LEU A 211 -13.24 -0.67 -17.05
N SER A 212 -12.76 -0.02 -18.11
CA SER A 212 -12.58 -0.65 -19.42
C SER A 212 -11.22 -1.35 -19.55
N TYR A 213 -11.15 -2.33 -20.42
CA TYR A 213 -9.90 -3.00 -20.75
C TYR A 213 -8.88 -2.03 -21.37
N GLU A 214 -9.34 -1.05 -22.16
CA GLU A 214 -8.51 -0.01 -22.75
C GLU A 214 -7.89 0.90 -21.68
N GLN A 215 -8.64 1.23 -20.62
CA GLN A 215 -8.11 1.97 -19.47
C GLN A 215 -7.05 1.17 -18.72
N LEU A 216 -7.25 -0.13 -18.50
CA LEU A 216 -6.22 -1.00 -17.92
C LEU A 216 -4.93 -0.98 -18.75
N GLN A 217 -5.06 -1.15 -20.07
CA GLN A 217 -3.91 -1.12 -20.98
C GLN A 217 -3.21 0.25 -21.00
N ALA A 218 -3.96 1.35 -20.94
CA ALA A 218 -3.41 2.69 -20.89
C ALA A 218 -2.66 2.95 -19.57
N PHE A 219 -3.23 2.47 -18.45
CA PHE A 219 -2.60 2.54 -17.14
C PHE A 219 -1.29 1.75 -17.11
N TYR A 220 -1.27 0.52 -17.65
CA TYR A 220 -0.05 -0.29 -17.79
C TYR A 220 1.03 0.44 -18.60
N ARG A 221 0.71 0.94 -19.79
CA ARG A 221 1.69 1.61 -20.66
C ARG A 221 2.33 2.84 -20.03
N SER A 222 1.58 3.56 -19.19
CA SER A 222 2.08 4.76 -18.52
C SER A 222 2.84 4.43 -17.22
N HIS A 223 2.33 3.53 -16.39
CA HIS A 223 2.84 3.31 -15.04
C HIS A 223 3.88 2.18 -14.94
N TYR A 224 3.85 1.18 -15.82
CA TYR A 224 4.78 0.02 -15.78
C TYR A 224 6.02 0.23 -16.67
N HIS A 225 6.21 1.44 -17.19
CA HIS A 225 7.42 1.79 -17.93
C HIS A 225 8.64 1.85 -16.97
N PRO A 226 9.83 1.31 -17.33
CA PRO A 226 10.97 1.28 -16.41
C PRO A 226 11.46 2.63 -15.89
N SER A 227 11.24 3.73 -16.63
CA SER A 227 11.52 5.09 -16.12
C SER A 227 10.74 5.45 -14.85
N ASN A 228 9.63 4.77 -14.58
CA ASN A 228 8.84 4.90 -13.36
C ASN A 228 9.16 3.83 -12.31
N ALA A 229 9.96 2.81 -12.66
CA ALA A 229 10.24 1.67 -11.81
C ALA A 229 11.36 1.96 -10.80
N ILE A 230 11.23 1.34 -9.63
CA ILE A 230 12.21 1.34 -8.55
C ILE A 230 12.58 -0.11 -8.28
N PHE A 231 13.82 -0.46 -8.54
CA PHE A 231 14.38 -1.77 -8.23
C PHE A 231 15.02 -1.72 -6.85
N MET A 232 14.72 -2.68 -6.01
CA MET A 232 15.36 -2.86 -4.70
C MET A 232 15.81 -4.31 -4.55
N THR A 233 17.05 -4.51 -4.09
CA THR A 233 17.59 -5.83 -3.80
C THR A 233 18.28 -5.85 -2.45
N PHE A 234 18.33 -7.01 -1.81
CA PHE A 234 19.03 -7.25 -0.54
C PHE A 234 19.71 -8.61 -0.59
N GLY A 235 20.90 -8.72 0.00
CA GLY A 235 21.57 -9.99 0.24
C GLY A 235 23.06 -9.98 -0.13
N ASP A 236 23.60 -11.17 -0.33
CA ASP A 236 25.02 -11.42 -0.61
C ASP A 236 25.36 -11.49 -2.11
N ILE A 237 24.36 -11.40 -2.99
CA ILE A 237 24.57 -11.28 -4.44
C ILE A 237 24.91 -9.84 -4.80
N GLU A 238 26.03 -9.64 -5.50
CA GLU A 238 26.51 -8.30 -5.88
C GLU A 238 25.52 -7.57 -6.81
N ALA A 239 25.32 -6.26 -6.58
CA ALA A 239 24.43 -5.40 -7.37
C ALA A 239 24.65 -5.52 -8.89
N SER A 240 25.91 -5.60 -9.33
CA SER A 240 26.26 -5.69 -10.76
C SER A 240 25.75 -6.97 -11.44
N GLU A 241 25.55 -8.04 -10.69
CA GLU A 241 25.01 -9.30 -11.22
C GLU A 241 23.50 -9.19 -11.44
N HIS A 242 22.77 -8.62 -10.47
CA HIS A 242 21.35 -8.31 -10.64
C HIS A 242 21.12 -7.37 -11.82
N GLN A 243 21.92 -6.30 -11.90
CA GLN A 243 21.85 -5.31 -12.98
C GLN A 243 22.08 -5.91 -14.36
N ALA A 244 22.93 -6.93 -14.50
CA ALA A 244 23.12 -7.64 -15.76
C ALA A 244 21.82 -8.35 -16.19
N VAL A 245 21.12 -9.00 -15.25
CA VAL A 245 19.82 -9.62 -15.51
C VAL A 245 18.75 -8.57 -15.82
N PHE A 246 18.71 -7.47 -15.08
CA PHE A 246 17.75 -6.39 -15.34
C PHE A 246 17.92 -5.84 -16.75
N GLU A 247 19.17 -5.59 -17.17
CA GLU A 247 19.50 -5.09 -18.50
C GLU A 247 19.13 -6.09 -19.60
N GLU A 248 19.58 -7.35 -19.47
CA GLU A 248 19.37 -8.39 -20.48
C GLU A 248 17.88 -8.73 -20.64
N LYS A 249 17.17 -8.88 -19.53
CA LYS A 249 15.80 -9.41 -19.53
C LYS A 249 14.74 -8.33 -19.69
N ALA A 250 15.00 -7.08 -19.28
CA ALA A 250 13.99 -6.02 -19.31
C ALA A 250 14.49 -4.67 -19.84
N LEU A 251 15.39 -4.01 -19.12
CA LEU A 251 15.68 -2.58 -19.29
C LEU A 251 16.29 -2.23 -20.65
N GLY A 252 17.07 -3.13 -21.25
CA GLY A 252 17.71 -2.93 -22.55
C GLY A 252 16.72 -2.85 -23.73
N ARG A 253 15.43 -3.09 -23.50
CA ARG A 253 14.34 -2.97 -24.49
C ARG A 253 13.61 -1.63 -24.46
N PHE A 254 13.99 -0.72 -23.57
CA PHE A 254 13.29 0.55 -23.36
C PHE A 254 14.20 1.76 -23.50
N ASP A 255 13.65 2.84 -24.07
CA ASP A 255 14.21 4.18 -24.00
C ASP A 255 13.57 4.95 -22.84
N LYS A 256 14.15 6.09 -22.44
CA LYS A 256 13.58 6.95 -21.38
C LYS A 256 12.20 7.48 -21.77
N LEU A 257 11.25 7.38 -20.83
CA LEU A 257 9.98 8.09 -20.86
C LEU A 257 10.09 9.33 -19.97
N GLU A 258 9.81 10.52 -20.53
CA GLU A 258 9.92 11.80 -19.81
C GLU A 258 8.76 12.05 -18.83
N GLN A 259 7.72 11.24 -18.87
CA GLN A 259 6.60 11.34 -17.94
C GLN A 259 7.07 11.00 -16.52
N ARG A 260 6.96 11.97 -15.62
CA ARG A 260 7.18 11.78 -14.18
C ARG A 260 5.85 11.54 -13.48
N ILE A 261 5.68 10.35 -12.92
CA ILE A 261 4.52 10.01 -12.09
C ILE A 261 4.88 10.31 -10.65
N GLU A 262 4.09 11.15 -9.99
CA GLU A 262 4.27 11.50 -8.59
C GLU A 262 2.93 11.93 -7.98
N VAL A 263 2.73 11.61 -6.71
CA VAL A 263 1.63 12.18 -5.93
C VAL A 263 2.00 13.61 -5.56
N GLN A 264 1.15 14.58 -5.86
CA GLN A 264 1.37 15.98 -5.47
C GLN A 264 1.10 16.18 -3.96
N ALA A 265 1.63 17.25 -3.38
CA ALA A 265 1.34 17.58 -1.99
C ALA A 265 -0.14 17.97 -1.83
N GLU A 266 -0.77 17.53 -0.74
CA GLU A 266 -2.20 17.77 -0.52
C GLU A 266 -2.51 19.24 -0.23
N ARG A 267 -3.68 19.68 -0.70
CA ARG A 267 -4.16 21.03 -0.45
C ARG A 267 -4.64 21.16 1.01
N ARG A 268 -3.91 21.98 1.78
CA ARG A 268 -4.26 22.28 3.18
C ARG A 268 -5.68 22.85 3.33
N LEU A 269 -6.48 22.23 4.21
CA LEU A 269 -7.72 22.81 4.71
C LEU A 269 -7.42 24.09 5.50
N GLN A 270 -8.27 25.10 5.33
CA GLN A 270 -8.12 26.41 6.01
C GLN A 270 -8.80 26.45 7.38
N ALA A 271 -9.69 25.50 7.65
CA ALA A 271 -10.39 25.32 8.91
C ALA A 271 -10.77 23.84 9.07
N PRO A 272 -10.94 23.35 10.31
CA PRO A 272 -11.43 22.01 10.55
C PRO A 272 -12.76 21.75 9.85
N LEU A 273 -12.91 20.55 9.31
CA LEU A 273 -14.11 20.08 8.64
C LEU A 273 -14.86 19.10 9.54
N ARG A 274 -16.19 19.20 9.58
CA ARG A 274 -17.05 18.18 10.18
C ARG A 274 -17.93 17.56 9.11
N VAL A 275 -17.93 16.24 9.07
CA VAL A 275 -18.64 15.46 8.06
C VAL A 275 -19.47 14.37 8.74
N GLN A 276 -20.61 14.08 8.14
CA GLN A 276 -21.50 13.02 8.58
C GLN A 276 -21.75 12.08 7.41
N ASP A 277 -21.51 10.81 7.65
CA ASP A 277 -21.69 9.73 6.67
C ASP A 277 -22.38 8.53 7.31
N SER A 278 -22.66 7.53 6.49
CA SER A 278 -23.18 6.25 6.95
C SER A 278 -22.42 5.05 6.41
N TYR A 279 -22.51 3.95 7.16
CA TYR A 279 -22.00 2.65 6.75
C TYR A 279 -23.12 1.61 6.78
N ALA A 280 -22.94 0.53 6.01
CA ALA A 280 -23.94 -0.54 5.96
C ALA A 280 -23.91 -1.32 7.28
N PHE A 281 -25.07 -1.43 7.92
CA PHE A 281 -25.23 -2.19 9.16
C PHE A 281 -26.20 -3.34 8.95
N ASP A 282 -25.65 -4.53 8.72
CA ASP A 282 -26.40 -5.74 8.37
C ASP A 282 -26.59 -6.69 9.56
N GLU A 283 -26.14 -6.32 10.76
CA GLU A 283 -26.33 -7.13 11.97
C GLU A 283 -27.79 -7.14 12.44
N SER A 284 -28.22 -8.25 13.03
CA SER A 284 -29.52 -8.37 13.66
C SER A 284 -29.56 -7.60 14.99
N GLY A 285 -30.24 -6.46 15.03
CA GLY A 285 -30.37 -5.68 16.26
C GLY A 285 -30.83 -4.24 16.03
N GLY A 286 -30.81 -3.44 17.11
CA GLY A 286 -30.97 -1.99 17.03
C GLY A 286 -29.69 -1.31 16.57
N THR A 287 -29.82 -0.07 16.11
CA THR A 287 -28.68 0.81 15.72
C THR A 287 -28.11 1.59 16.91
N ASP A 288 -28.66 1.39 18.10
CA ASP A 288 -28.20 2.05 19.33
C ASP A 288 -26.75 1.66 19.61
N LYS A 289 -25.93 2.67 19.91
CA LYS A 289 -24.50 2.55 20.21
C LYS A 289 -23.73 1.85 19.09
N LYS A 290 -23.98 2.27 17.85
CA LYS A 290 -23.27 1.78 16.65
C LYS A 290 -22.68 2.92 15.83
N THR A 291 -22.71 4.17 16.32
CA THR A 291 -22.05 5.29 15.65
C THR A 291 -20.55 5.27 15.94
N HIS A 292 -19.74 5.49 14.91
CA HIS A 292 -18.30 5.77 15.05
C HIS A 292 -18.07 7.27 15.00
N LEU A 293 -17.26 7.78 15.92
CA LEU A 293 -16.90 9.19 16.00
C LEU A 293 -15.37 9.28 15.96
N VAL A 294 -14.81 9.77 14.85
CA VAL A 294 -13.37 9.80 14.61
C VAL A 294 -12.91 11.19 14.24
N MET A 295 -11.75 11.58 14.75
CA MET A 295 -11.02 12.78 14.37
C MET A 295 -9.70 12.38 13.72
N GLY A 296 -9.41 12.95 12.55
CA GLY A 296 -8.16 12.76 11.82
C GLY A 296 -7.47 14.08 11.53
N TRP A 297 -6.15 14.11 11.62
CA TRP A 297 -5.29 15.25 11.26
C TRP A 297 -4.28 14.83 10.20
N MET A 298 -4.21 15.57 9.10
CA MET A 298 -3.11 15.44 8.16
C MET A 298 -1.89 16.19 8.68
N LEU A 299 -0.79 15.47 8.89
CA LEU A 299 0.46 15.99 9.44
C LEU A 299 1.44 16.38 8.32
N GLY A 300 2.75 16.22 8.56
CA GLY A 300 3.80 16.49 7.58
C GLY A 300 4.10 15.30 6.67
N GLU A 301 5.07 15.47 5.78
CA GLU A 301 5.52 14.42 4.87
C GLU A 301 6.16 13.24 5.63
N SER A 302 5.80 12.01 5.27
CA SER A 302 6.33 10.77 5.84
C SER A 302 7.81 10.52 5.49
N ALA A 303 8.25 11.02 4.34
CA ALA A 303 9.63 10.88 3.88
C ALA A 303 10.63 11.81 4.61
N ASP A 304 10.16 12.74 5.45
CA ASP A 304 11.01 13.53 6.34
C ASP A 304 11.13 12.79 7.68
N LEU A 305 12.24 12.06 7.86
CA LEU A 305 12.44 11.19 9.01
C LEU A 305 12.34 11.93 10.36
N GLU A 306 12.77 13.19 10.43
CA GLU A 306 12.66 13.97 11.67
C GLU A 306 11.19 14.25 11.99
N LYS A 307 10.40 14.65 10.99
CA LYS A 307 8.95 14.85 11.16
C LYS A 307 8.22 13.55 11.47
N LEU A 308 8.62 12.45 10.83
CA LEU A 308 8.05 11.12 11.05
C LEU A 308 8.24 10.69 12.50
N LEU A 309 9.47 10.72 13.01
CA LEU A 309 9.73 10.32 14.39
C LEU A 309 9.11 11.29 15.40
N ASP A 310 8.99 12.58 15.08
CA ASP A 310 8.25 13.54 15.92
C ASP A 310 6.76 13.18 16.02
N ALA A 311 6.15 12.77 14.90
CA ALA A 311 4.76 12.33 14.86
C ALA A 311 4.58 10.99 15.61
N GLN A 312 5.50 10.03 15.43
CA GLN A 312 5.49 8.75 16.15
C GLN A 312 5.64 8.96 17.66
N LEU A 313 6.59 9.81 18.09
CA LEU A 313 6.77 10.18 19.49
C LEU A 313 5.49 10.77 20.09
N LEU A 314 4.88 11.75 19.43
CA LEU A 314 3.65 12.36 19.90
C LEU A 314 2.50 11.34 19.95
N SER A 315 2.35 10.52 18.91
CA SER A 315 1.33 9.48 18.83
C SER A 315 1.46 8.48 19.98
N SER A 316 2.66 7.94 20.23
CA SER A 316 2.90 7.02 21.34
C SER A 316 2.71 7.69 22.71
N VAL A 317 3.09 8.95 22.87
CA VAL A 317 2.80 9.69 24.11
C VAL A 317 1.30 9.77 24.37
N LEU A 318 0.48 9.97 23.33
CA LEU A 318 -0.97 10.14 23.42
C LEU A 318 -1.75 8.82 23.52
N LEU A 319 -1.32 7.77 22.82
CA LEU A 319 -2.14 6.57 22.53
C LEU A 319 -1.54 5.20 22.89
N ASP A 320 -0.23 5.08 23.15
CA ASP A 320 0.49 3.78 23.17
C ASP A 320 -0.08 2.74 24.17
N ASN A 321 -0.59 3.20 25.32
CA ASN A 321 -1.13 2.35 26.36
C ASN A 321 -2.23 3.04 27.17
N SER A 322 -2.96 2.29 28.01
CA SER A 322 -4.09 2.81 28.82
C SER A 322 -3.72 3.91 29.84
N ALA A 323 -2.43 4.15 30.11
CA ALA A 323 -1.99 5.29 30.92
C ALA A 323 -1.73 6.54 30.07
N SER A 324 -1.85 6.46 28.76
CA SER A 324 -1.71 7.58 27.83
C SER A 324 -2.90 8.50 27.91
N PRO A 325 -2.68 9.82 27.92
CA PRO A 325 -3.72 10.78 28.30
C PRO A 325 -4.92 10.68 27.36
N LEU A 326 -4.68 10.52 26.05
CA LEU A 326 -5.75 10.39 25.08
C LEU A 326 -6.35 8.97 25.09
N GLN A 327 -5.51 7.92 25.12
CA GLN A 327 -6.01 6.55 25.22
C GLN A 327 -6.91 6.35 26.45
N HIS A 328 -6.47 6.82 27.61
CA HIS A 328 -7.22 6.77 28.86
C HIS A 328 -8.57 7.48 28.75
N ALA A 329 -8.59 8.69 28.16
CA ALA A 329 -9.82 9.44 27.96
C ALA A 329 -10.80 8.70 27.03
N LEU A 330 -10.30 8.09 25.95
CA LEU A 330 -11.11 7.32 25.00
C LEU A 330 -11.62 5.99 25.59
N GLU A 331 -10.85 5.33 26.45
CA GLU A 331 -11.24 4.07 27.10
C GLU A 331 -12.22 4.26 28.26
N THR A 332 -12.17 5.40 28.96
CA THR A 332 -12.96 5.63 30.18
C THR A 332 -14.17 6.53 29.98
N THR A 333 -14.35 7.10 28.79
CA THR A 333 -15.48 7.97 28.50
C THR A 333 -16.81 7.21 28.45
N GLU A 334 -17.87 7.83 28.98
CA GLU A 334 -19.25 7.32 28.86
C GLU A 334 -19.88 7.62 27.48
N LEU A 335 -19.17 8.35 26.61
CA LEU A 335 -19.67 8.73 25.28
C LEU A 335 -19.68 7.57 24.27
N GLY A 336 -18.92 6.50 24.50
CA GLY A 336 -18.82 5.34 23.61
C GLY A 336 -18.50 4.05 24.37
N GLN A 337 -18.19 2.99 23.63
CA GLN A 337 -17.88 1.67 24.21
C GLN A 337 -16.38 1.35 24.21
N ALA A 338 -15.66 1.79 23.19
CA ALA A 338 -14.24 1.52 23.02
C ALA A 338 -13.57 2.61 22.16
N PRO A 339 -12.23 2.75 22.23
CA PRO A 339 -11.46 3.51 21.25
C PRO A 339 -11.68 2.97 19.84
N SER A 340 -11.67 3.86 18.84
CA SER A 340 -11.79 3.48 17.44
C SER A 340 -10.60 2.61 17.00
N PRO A 341 -10.81 1.62 16.12
CA PRO A 341 -9.71 0.84 15.53
C PRO A 341 -8.76 1.68 14.66
N LEU A 342 -9.12 2.94 14.34
CA LEU A 342 -8.25 3.86 13.60
C LEU A 342 -7.31 4.68 14.51
N CYS A 343 -7.36 4.53 15.84
CA CYS A 343 -6.50 5.31 16.73
C CYS A 343 -5.02 5.01 16.47
N GLY A 344 -4.23 6.05 16.19
CA GLY A 344 -2.79 5.90 15.95
C GLY A 344 -2.24 6.88 14.92
N LEU A 345 -1.07 6.54 14.39
CA LEU A 345 -0.43 7.23 13.29
C LEU A 345 -0.43 6.31 12.06
N GLU A 346 -0.89 6.82 10.94
CA GLU A 346 -0.73 6.22 9.61
C GLU A 346 0.35 7.00 8.86
N ASP A 347 1.43 6.33 8.45
CA ASP A 347 2.62 6.95 7.87
C ASP A 347 3.04 6.36 6.51
N SER A 348 2.22 5.49 5.90
CA SER A 348 2.52 4.91 4.58
C SER A 348 2.21 5.83 3.39
N MET A 349 1.33 6.83 3.57
CA MET A 349 1.00 7.85 2.57
C MET A 349 2.06 8.95 2.52
N ARG A 350 2.03 9.81 1.48
CA ARG A 350 2.95 10.94 1.33
C ARG A 350 2.93 11.86 2.55
N GLU A 351 1.76 12.27 3.01
CA GLU A 351 1.56 12.99 4.26
C GLU A 351 0.95 12.05 5.32
N MET A 352 1.53 12.05 6.52
CA MET A 352 1.07 11.20 7.60
C MET A 352 -0.30 11.64 8.12
N VAL A 353 -1.03 10.73 8.74
CA VAL A 353 -2.33 11.00 9.38
C VAL A 353 -2.29 10.56 10.84
N PHE A 354 -2.63 11.46 11.76
CA PHE A 354 -2.93 11.09 13.14
C PHE A 354 -4.43 10.96 13.33
N CYS A 355 -4.87 9.85 13.91
CA CYS A 355 -6.28 9.52 14.12
C CYS A 355 -6.57 9.20 15.59
N CYS A 356 -7.73 9.63 16.07
CA CYS A 356 -8.26 9.23 17.36
C CYS A 356 -9.79 9.29 17.38
N GLY A 357 -10.44 8.50 18.23
CA GLY A 357 -11.89 8.53 18.34
C GLY A 357 -12.44 7.35 19.12
N ILE A 358 -13.75 7.17 19.06
CA ILE A 358 -14.47 6.09 19.73
C ILE A 358 -15.42 5.38 18.79
N GLU A 359 -15.69 4.13 19.10
CA GLU A 359 -16.78 3.34 18.54
C GLU A 359 -17.83 3.02 19.61
N GLY A 360 -18.99 2.56 19.15
CA GLY A 360 -20.11 2.24 20.03
C GLY A 360 -20.80 3.46 20.64
N SER A 361 -20.90 4.56 19.87
CA SER A 361 -21.42 5.86 20.32
C SER A 361 -22.75 6.23 19.64
N GLU A 362 -23.19 7.47 19.85
CA GLU A 362 -24.32 8.13 19.21
C GLU A 362 -23.87 9.44 18.54
N ALA A 363 -24.53 9.83 17.44
CA ALA A 363 -24.17 11.03 16.68
C ALA A 363 -24.22 12.33 17.52
N GLU A 364 -25.12 12.41 18.50
CA GLU A 364 -25.25 13.56 19.40
C GLU A 364 -24.04 13.75 20.34
N HIS A 365 -23.23 12.72 20.54
CA HIS A 365 -22.02 12.81 21.37
C HIS A 365 -20.82 13.44 20.64
N ALA A 366 -20.92 13.72 19.33
CA ALA A 366 -19.82 14.24 18.52
C ALA A 366 -19.18 15.53 19.11
N ASP A 367 -20.00 16.50 19.52
CA ASP A 367 -19.50 17.74 20.12
C ASP A 367 -18.81 17.52 21.47
N ALA A 368 -19.33 16.59 22.26
CA ALA A 368 -18.76 16.26 23.56
C ALA A 368 -17.41 15.54 23.41
N LEU A 369 -17.30 14.62 22.44
CA LEU A 369 -16.06 13.93 22.11
C LEU A 369 -15.01 14.91 21.60
N GLU A 370 -15.35 15.74 20.61
CA GLU A 370 -14.41 16.69 20.00
C GLU A 370 -13.83 17.63 21.05
N ARG A 371 -14.67 18.17 21.94
CA ARG A 371 -14.21 18.99 23.05
C ARG A 371 -13.29 18.22 24.01
N MET A 372 -13.66 17.00 24.41
CA MET A 372 -12.84 16.18 25.30
C MET A 372 -11.46 15.90 24.72
N VAL A 373 -11.39 15.53 23.44
CA VAL A 373 -10.12 15.28 22.73
C VAL A 373 -9.28 16.56 22.73
N LEU A 374 -9.86 17.69 22.34
CA LEU A 374 -9.14 18.97 22.31
C LEU A 374 -8.69 19.43 23.71
N ASP A 375 -9.48 19.20 24.75
CA ASP A 375 -9.12 19.52 26.13
C ASP A 375 -7.92 18.67 26.59
N VAL A 376 -7.89 17.38 26.25
CA VAL A 376 -6.73 16.50 26.54
C VAL A 376 -5.49 16.97 25.78
N LEU A 377 -5.62 17.29 24.49
CA LEU A 377 -4.51 17.82 23.68
C LEU A 377 -3.99 19.15 24.24
N GLN A 378 -4.89 20.03 24.68
CA GLN A 378 -4.55 21.30 25.34
C GLN A 378 -3.79 21.05 26.65
N GLN A 379 -4.22 20.09 27.48
CA GLN A 379 -3.50 19.73 28.70
C GLN A 379 -2.09 19.24 28.40
N VAL A 380 -1.90 18.40 27.37
CA VAL A 380 -0.57 17.94 26.95
C VAL A 380 0.28 19.10 26.42
N ALA A 381 -0.31 20.04 25.67
CA ALA A 381 0.39 21.23 25.17
C ALA A 381 0.79 22.21 26.28
N GLU A 382 0.01 22.33 27.36
CA GLU A 382 0.30 23.22 28.48
C GLU A 382 1.24 22.60 29.52
N GLN A 383 0.99 21.33 29.87
CA GLN A 383 1.61 20.67 31.01
C GLN A 383 2.72 19.71 30.58
N GLY A 384 2.67 19.20 29.35
CA GLY A 384 3.57 18.15 28.87
C GLY A 384 3.30 16.80 29.54
N VAL A 385 4.31 15.94 29.51
CA VAL A 385 4.32 14.66 30.24
C VAL A 385 5.62 14.54 31.04
N SER A 386 5.72 13.54 31.93
CA SER A 386 6.94 13.32 32.71
C SER A 386 8.13 12.94 31.80
N GLN A 387 9.32 13.38 32.19
CA GLN A 387 10.57 13.05 31.49
C GLN A 387 10.77 11.54 31.37
N GLU A 388 10.52 10.80 32.46
CA GLU A 388 10.64 9.33 32.49
C GLU A 388 9.73 8.67 31.44
N ARG A 389 8.54 9.23 31.20
CA ARG A 389 7.62 8.72 30.19
C ARG A 389 8.11 9.01 28.77
N LEU A 390 8.67 10.20 28.51
CA LEU A 390 9.26 10.51 27.20
C LEU A 390 10.45 9.59 26.90
N GLU A 391 11.30 9.34 27.89
CA GLU A 391 12.44 8.44 27.76
C GLU A 391 11.99 7.00 27.53
N ALA A 392 10.94 6.53 28.23
CA ALA A 392 10.36 5.22 28.01
C ALA A 392 9.78 5.06 26.59
N VAL A 393 9.00 6.04 26.11
CA VAL A 393 8.43 6.03 24.76
C VAL A 393 9.54 6.06 23.70
N LEU A 394 10.53 6.94 23.85
CA LEU A 394 11.66 6.99 22.91
C LEU A 394 12.44 5.67 22.90
N HIS A 395 12.61 5.05 24.07
CA HIS A 395 13.24 3.74 24.15
C HIS A 395 12.42 2.64 23.46
N GLN A 396 11.09 2.66 23.62
CA GLN A 396 10.20 1.74 22.89
C GLN A 396 10.28 1.97 21.39
N LEU A 397 10.29 3.22 20.91
CA LEU A 397 10.48 3.53 19.49
C LEU A 397 11.83 3.02 18.98
N GLU A 398 12.90 3.22 19.74
CA GLU A 398 14.23 2.67 19.41
C GLU A 398 14.22 1.13 19.35
N LEU A 399 13.48 0.47 20.24
CA LEU A 399 13.33 -0.99 20.23
C LEU A 399 12.54 -1.46 19.02
N HIS A 400 11.36 -0.91 18.73
CA HIS A 400 10.55 -1.30 17.57
C HIS A 400 11.31 -1.12 16.25
N GLN A 401 12.06 -0.02 16.14
CA GLN A 401 12.88 0.26 14.96
C GLN A 401 14.11 -0.66 14.83
N ARG A 402 14.51 -1.33 15.91
CA ARG A 402 15.59 -2.33 15.93
C ARG A 402 15.08 -3.76 16.01
N GLU A 403 13.79 -3.96 16.22
CA GLU A 403 13.20 -5.26 16.45
C GLU A 403 13.12 -6.00 15.11
N ILE A 404 14.00 -6.99 14.98
CA ILE A 404 13.98 -7.94 13.89
C ILE A 404 13.05 -9.08 14.31
N SER A 405 11.77 -9.00 13.95
CA SER A 405 10.84 -10.11 14.18
C SER A 405 10.96 -11.13 13.04
N GLY A 406 11.22 -12.39 13.39
CA GLY A 406 11.31 -13.50 12.44
C GLY A 406 9.98 -14.13 12.05
N ASP A 407 8.87 -13.65 12.62
CA ASP A 407 7.53 -14.24 12.47
C ASP A 407 6.72 -13.59 11.32
N SER A 408 7.30 -12.63 10.59
CA SER A 408 6.64 -11.89 9.50
C SER A 408 7.46 -11.98 8.20
N TYR A 409 7.68 -10.86 7.51
CA TYR A 409 8.45 -10.78 6.27
C TYR A 409 9.93 -11.14 6.46
N PRO A 410 10.62 -11.68 5.43
CA PRO A 410 12.08 -11.79 5.40
C PRO A 410 12.75 -10.48 5.80
N TYR A 411 13.88 -10.55 6.53
CA TYR A 411 14.56 -9.35 7.03
C TYR A 411 14.89 -8.33 5.93
N GLY A 412 15.42 -8.80 4.80
CA GLY A 412 15.70 -7.94 3.65
C GLY A 412 14.46 -7.26 3.09
N LEU A 413 13.30 -7.92 3.14
CA LEU A 413 12.04 -7.36 2.66
C LEU A 413 11.51 -6.30 3.63
N GLN A 414 11.65 -6.49 4.95
CA GLN A 414 11.28 -5.48 5.95
C GLN A 414 12.03 -4.17 5.70
N LEU A 415 13.36 -4.24 5.51
CA LEU A 415 14.18 -3.06 5.20
C LEU A 415 13.79 -2.40 3.88
N ILE A 416 13.57 -3.20 2.83
CA ILE A 416 13.13 -2.71 1.53
C ILE A 416 11.80 -1.97 1.64
N LEU A 417 10.81 -2.52 2.36
CA LEU A 417 9.49 -1.90 2.53
C LEU A 417 9.58 -0.60 3.34
N GLN A 418 10.43 -0.54 4.35
CA GLN A 418 10.70 0.69 5.11
C GLN A 418 11.29 1.80 4.22
N ALA A 419 12.19 1.43 3.31
CA ALA A 419 12.80 2.36 2.36
C ALA A 419 11.86 2.75 1.19
N LEU A 420 10.89 1.89 0.86
CA LEU A 420 10.08 1.99 -0.35
C LEU A 420 9.29 3.30 -0.41
N GLY A 421 8.60 3.68 0.68
CA GLY A 421 7.79 4.91 0.73
C GLY A 421 8.60 6.17 0.42
N SER A 422 9.83 6.27 0.93
CA SER A 422 10.71 7.39 0.58
C SER A 422 11.11 7.37 -0.90
N ALA A 423 11.44 6.20 -1.44
CA ALA A 423 11.82 6.07 -2.84
C ALA A 423 10.65 6.37 -3.80
N THR A 424 9.42 5.95 -3.49
CA THR A 424 8.22 6.24 -4.29
C THR A 424 7.93 7.74 -4.34
N HIS A 425 8.26 8.49 -3.28
CA HIS A 425 8.12 9.95 -3.24
C HIS A 425 9.34 10.75 -3.71
N TYR A 426 10.33 10.09 -4.33
CA TYR A 426 11.58 10.71 -4.81
C TYR A 426 12.43 11.35 -3.68
N SER A 427 12.25 10.87 -2.45
CA SER A 427 13.08 11.20 -1.30
C SER A 427 14.21 10.20 -1.13
N ASP A 428 15.16 10.49 -0.25
CA ASP A 428 16.32 9.64 0.01
C ASP A 428 15.94 8.42 0.88
N PRO A 429 15.94 7.19 0.33
CA PRO A 429 15.61 6.00 1.11
C PRO A 429 16.72 5.60 2.10
N ILE A 430 17.96 6.09 1.94
CA ILE A 430 19.07 5.76 2.84
C ILE A 430 18.86 6.46 4.19
N ALA A 431 18.38 7.70 4.15
CA ALA A 431 18.10 8.49 5.34
C ALA A 431 17.08 7.81 6.27
N VAL A 432 16.03 7.18 5.72
CA VAL A 432 15.02 6.48 6.53
C VAL A 432 15.48 5.15 7.12
N LEU A 433 16.53 4.54 6.56
CA LEU A 433 17.15 3.34 7.11
C LEU A 433 18.18 3.69 8.21
N ASN A 434 18.87 4.83 8.08
CA ASN A 434 19.87 5.27 9.05
C ASN A 434 19.23 6.09 10.19
N LEU A 435 18.55 5.40 11.11
CA LEU A 435 17.77 6.03 12.19
C LEU A 435 18.63 6.59 13.34
N GLU A 436 19.85 6.09 13.52
CA GLU A 436 20.67 6.37 14.71
C GLU A 436 20.97 7.87 14.93
N PRO A 437 21.35 8.66 13.90
CA PRO A 437 21.57 10.09 14.06
C PRO A 437 20.30 10.83 14.50
N VAL A 438 19.14 10.45 13.96
CA VAL A 438 17.87 11.12 14.27
C VAL A 438 17.38 10.76 15.67
N ILE A 439 17.50 9.49 16.07
CA ILE A 439 17.19 9.04 17.45
C ILE A 439 18.09 9.75 18.46
N ALA A 440 19.39 9.88 18.17
CA ALA A 440 20.31 10.62 19.03
C ALA A 440 19.91 12.10 19.15
N GLY A 441 19.53 12.73 18.03
CA GLY A 441 18.98 14.09 18.00
C GLY A 441 17.71 14.21 18.83
N MET A 442 16.77 13.29 18.69
CA MET A 442 15.54 13.26 19.49
C MET A 442 15.82 13.12 20.98
N ARG A 443 16.80 12.28 21.37
CA ARG A 443 17.19 12.11 22.78
C ARG A 443 17.65 13.42 23.41
N GLU A 444 18.33 14.27 22.64
CA GLU A 444 18.70 15.61 23.09
C GLU A 444 17.50 16.56 23.14
N LYS A 445 16.60 16.50 22.14
CA LYS A 445 15.39 17.34 22.10
C LYS A 445 14.42 17.05 23.24
N ILE A 446 14.20 15.78 23.59
CA ILE A 446 13.28 15.42 24.68
C ILE A 446 13.78 15.83 26.07
N ARG A 447 15.04 16.29 26.21
CA ARG A 447 15.52 16.91 27.47
C ARG A 447 14.91 18.27 27.71
N ASP A 448 14.43 18.94 26.66
CA ASP A 448 13.62 20.14 26.78
C ASP A 448 12.16 19.72 27.07
N PRO A 449 11.63 19.97 28.28
CA PRO A 449 10.25 19.60 28.63
C PRO A 449 9.21 20.31 27.75
N ASP A 450 9.57 21.43 27.12
CA ASP A 450 8.69 22.14 26.20
C ASP A 450 8.67 21.51 24.80
N TYR A 451 9.51 20.51 24.51
CA TYR A 451 9.55 19.86 23.21
C TYR A 451 8.21 19.19 22.85
N ILE A 452 7.74 18.28 23.71
CA ILE A 452 6.48 17.57 23.49
C ILE A 452 5.28 18.53 23.50
N ARG A 453 5.35 19.58 24.32
CA ARG A 453 4.33 20.64 24.38
C ARG A 453 4.18 21.35 23.04
N ARG A 454 5.32 21.75 22.46
CA ARG A 454 5.35 22.38 21.12
C ARG A 454 4.91 21.42 20.02
N LEU A 455 5.21 20.13 20.13
CA LEU A 455 4.73 19.12 19.17
C LEU A 455 3.20 18.99 19.22
N ALA A 456 2.60 18.83 20.41
CA ALA A 456 1.15 18.75 20.58
C ALA A 456 0.46 20.02 20.07
N GLN A 457 1.01 21.19 20.37
CA GLN A 457 0.52 22.47 19.87
C GLN A 457 0.58 22.54 18.34
N LYS A 458 1.75 22.31 17.75
CA LYS A 458 1.99 22.50 16.31
C LYS A 458 1.29 21.46 15.43
N LEU A 459 1.37 20.19 15.81
CA LEU A 459 0.89 19.09 14.96
C LEU A 459 -0.63 18.91 15.03
N LEU A 460 -1.25 19.22 16.18
CA LEU A 460 -2.66 18.91 16.42
C LEU A 460 -3.52 20.16 16.72
N LEU A 461 -3.15 21.01 17.69
CA LEU A 461 -4.00 22.14 18.10
C LEU A 461 -4.01 23.30 17.09
N ASP A 462 -2.84 23.69 16.58
CA ASP A 462 -2.67 24.75 15.59
C ASP A 462 -2.96 24.29 14.16
N ASN A 463 -3.13 22.98 13.95
CA ASN A 463 -3.30 22.39 12.62
C ASN A 463 -4.78 22.41 12.20
N PRO A 464 -5.18 23.29 11.26
CA PRO A 464 -6.56 23.36 10.80
C PRO A 464 -6.94 22.21 9.86
N HIS A 465 -5.98 21.41 9.41
CA HIS A 465 -6.22 20.24 8.55
C HIS A 465 -6.70 19.06 9.35
N ARG A 466 -7.89 19.24 9.92
CA ARG A 466 -8.57 18.30 10.81
C ARG A 466 -9.95 17.97 10.26
N VAL A 467 -10.30 16.69 10.27
CA VAL A 467 -11.64 16.20 9.93
C VAL A 467 -12.24 15.50 11.16
N THR A 468 -13.45 15.89 11.54
CA THR A 468 -14.30 15.13 12.48
C THR A 468 -15.35 14.38 11.66
N LEU A 469 -15.24 13.05 11.63
CA LEU A 469 -16.14 12.13 10.93
C LEU A 469 -17.14 11.47 11.90
N ILE A 470 -18.43 11.67 11.62
CA ILE A 470 -19.55 11.03 12.30
C ILE A 470 -20.09 9.96 11.37
N MET A 471 -19.80 8.69 11.63
CA MET A 471 -20.22 7.58 10.77
C MET A 471 -21.34 6.77 11.45
N THR A 472 -22.56 6.89 10.91
CA THR A 472 -23.78 6.31 11.48
C THR A 472 -24.19 4.99 10.78
N PRO A 473 -24.80 4.04 11.49
CA PRO A 473 -25.30 2.81 10.86
C PRO A 473 -26.52 3.09 9.96
N ASP A 474 -26.54 2.56 8.74
CA ASP A 474 -27.71 2.56 7.85
C ASP A 474 -28.07 1.10 7.49
N THR A 475 -29.19 0.61 8.04
CA THR A 475 -29.74 -0.74 7.83
C THR A 475 -30.36 -0.93 6.44
N ALA A 476 -30.59 0.15 5.70
CA ALA A 476 -31.08 0.11 4.34
C ALA A 476 -29.95 0.22 3.30
N LEU A 477 -28.72 0.60 3.68
CA LEU A 477 -27.66 0.91 2.72
C LEU A 477 -27.25 -0.32 1.88
N SER A 478 -27.08 -1.48 2.51
CA SER A 478 -26.76 -2.73 1.81
C SER A 478 -27.84 -3.08 0.78
N ASN A 479 -29.11 -3.01 1.17
CA ASN A 479 -30.25 -3.22 0.27
C ASN A 479 -30.34 -2.19 -0.86
N LYS A 480 -30.05 -0.90 -0.57
CA LYS A 480 -30.00 0.16 -1.60
C LYS A 480 -28.90 -0.14 -2.62
N ARG A 481 -27.71 -0.54 -2.17
CA ARG A 481 -26.58 -0.91 -3.03
C ARG A 481 -26.90 -2.13 -3.89
N MET A 482 -27.45 -3.20 -3.30
CA MET A 482 -27.90 -4.38 -4.06
C MET A 482 -28.98 -4.03 -5.09
N ALA A 483 -29.94 -3.19 -4.73
CA ALA A 483 -30.98 -2.74 -5.67
C ALA A 483 -30.42 -1.87 -6.80
N ALA A 484 -29.45 -0.99 -6.51
CA ALA A 484 -28.75 -0.19 -7.52
C ALA A 484 -27.92 -1.07 -8.47
N GLU A 485 -27.22 -2.08 -7.95
CA GLU A 485 -26.48 -3.07 -8.74
C GLU A 485 -27.44 -3.85 -9.67
N ALA A 486 -28.54 -4.38 -9.14
CA ALA A 486 -29.54 -5.09 -9.92
C ALA A 486 -30.20 -4.20 -11.00
N ALA A 487 -30.53 -2.96 -10.65
CA ALA A 487 -31.09 -1.99 -11.61
C ALA A 487 -30.10 -1.67 -12.73
N ARG A 488 -28.81 -1.50 -12.40
CA ARG A 488 -27.72 -1.28 -13.35
C ARG A 488 -27.59 -2.47 -14.31
N LEU A 489 -27.56 -3.69 -13.80
CA LEU A 489 -27.48 -4.92 -14.61
C LEU A 489 -28.71 -5.10 -15.50
N ALA A 490 -29.91 -4.79 -14.99
CA ALA A 490 -31.15 -4.83 -15.77
C ALA A 490 -31.15 -3.80 -16.90
N ALA A 491 -30.66 -2.58 -16.66
CA ALA A 491 -30.51 -1.55 -17.68
C ALA A 491 -29.51 -1.97 -18.76
N ILE A 492 -28.34 -2.49 -18.36
CA ILE A 492 -27.34 -3.06 -19.28
C ILE A 492 -27.98 -4.14 -20.16
N LYS A 493 -28.71 -5.09 -19.56
CA LYS A 493 -29.38 -6.16 -20.32
C LYS A 493 -30.46 -5.62 -21.27
N ALA A 494 -31.22 -4.60 -20.86
CA ALA A 494 -32.27 -4.01 -21.68
C ALA A 494 -31.71 -3.31 -22.93
N ASP A 495 -30.54 -2.68 -22.81
CA ASP A 495 -29.85 -2.00 -23.91
C ASP A 495 -29.05 -2.95 -24.83
N MET A 496 -28.91 -4.22 -24.46
CA MET A 496 -28.18 -5.21 -25.27
C MET A 496 -28.98 -5.69 -26.49
N ASP A 497 -28.36 -5.56 -27.66
CA ASP A 497 -28.78 -6.25 -28.89
C ASP A 497 -28.41 -7.76 -28.87
N GLU A 498 -28.91 -8.51 -29.86
CA GLU A 498 -28.63 -9.96 -29.97
C GLU A 498 -27.14 -10.28 -30.07
N LYS A 499 -26.35 -9.40 -30.71
CA LYS A 499 -24.91 -9.58 -30.89
C LYS A 499 -24.18 -9.41 -29.55
N GLN A 500 -24.57 -8.43 -28.74
CA GLN A 500 -24.00 -8.19 -27.42
C GLN A 500 -24.35 -9.33 -26.45
N ARG A 501 -25.59 -9.84 -26.48
CA ARG A 501 -25.97 -11.03 -25.68
C ARG A 501 -25.15 -12.25 -26.08
N ALA A 502 -24.99 -12.49 -27.38
CA ALA A 502 -24.13 -13.56 -27.89
C ALA A 502 -22.67 -13.38 -27.47
N ALA A 503 -22.16 -12.14 -27.44
CA ALA A 503 -20.80 -11.85 -26.98
C ALA A 503 -20.59 -12.16 -25.49
N VAL A 504 -21.56 -11.85 -24.62
CA VAL A 504 -21.50 -12.20 -23.18
C VAL A 504 -21.49 -13.72 -22.99
N MET A 505 -22.34 -14.45 -23.73
CA MET A 505 -22.34 -15.92 -23.68
C MET A 505 -21.02 -16.51 -24.20
N GLN A 506 -20.47 -15.96 -25.28
CA GLN A 506 -19.21 -16.39 -25.85
C GLN A 506 -18.05 -16.13 -24.88
N LEU A 507 -18.00 -14.95 -24.24
CA LEU A 507 -17.01 -14.62 -23.21
C LEU A 507 -17.01 -15.64 -22.07
N ALA A 508 -18.19 -15.99 -21.55
CA ALA A 508 -18.31 -17.01 -20.50
C ALA A 508 -17.79 -18.38 -20.96
N ALA A 509 -18.12 -18.80 -22.19
CA ALA A 509 -17.63 -20.06 -22.75
C ALA A 509 -16.10 -20.05 -22.98
N ASP A 510 -15.56 -18.94 -23.47
CA ASP A 510 -14.12 -18.76 -23.69
C ASP A 510 -13.34 -18.76 -22.37
N LEU A 511 -13.90 -18.17 -21.31
CA LEU A 511 -13.33 -18.24 -19.96
C LEU A 511 -13.31 -19.67 -19.42
N VAL A 512 -14.42 -20.41 -19.53
CA VAL A 512 -14.44 -21.84 -19.11
C VAL A 512 -13.39 -22.64 -19.89
N LYS A 513 -13.25 -22.39 -21.19
CA LYS A 513 -12.24 -23.05 -22.02
C LYS A 513 -10.82 -22.68 -21.60
N ARG A 514 -10.53 -21.39 -21.36
CA ARG A 514 -9.23 -20.90 -20.87
C ARG A 514 -8.93 -21.44 -19.47
N GLN A 515 -9.95 -21.59 -18.63
CA GLN A 515 -9.81 -22.12 -17.28
C GLN A 515 -9.49 -23.62 -17.25
N GLY A 516 -10.02 -24.38 -18.21
CA GLY A 516 -9.73 -25.80 -18.38
C GLY A 516 -8.52 -26.10 -19.27
N GLN A 517 -7.84 -25.08 -19.80
CA GLN A 517 -6.64 -25.27 -20.62
C GLN A 517 -5.51 -25.85 -19.76
N VAL A 518 -4.88 -26.91 -20.26
CA VAL A 518 -3.67 -27.47 -19.66
C VAL A 518 -2.47 -26.84 -20.35
N ASP A 519 -1.76 -25.98 -19.62
CA ASP A 519 -0.55 -25.33 -20.12
C ASP A 519 0.69 -26.21 -19.97
N ASP A 520 1.65 -26.04 -20.87
CA ASP A 520 2.95 -26.69 -20.79
C ASP A 520 3.82 -25.99 -19.74
N GLU A 521 3.80 -26.50 -18.51
CA GLU A 521 4.61 -25.97 -17.41
C GLU A 521 6.12 -26.13 -17.60
N SER A 522 6.59 -26.87 -18.61
CA SER A 522 8.02 -27.07 -18.86
C SER A 522 8.74 -25.81 -19.32
N ILE A 523 8.00 -24.80 -19.82
CA ILE A 523 8.54 -23.48 -20.18
C ILE A 523 8.96 -22.65 -18.96
N LEU A 524 8.36 -22.92 -17.79
CA LEU A 524 8.75 -22.25 -16.56
C LEU A 524 10.03 -22.85 -15.99
N PRO A 525 10.93 -22.01 -15.45
CA PRO A 525 12.10 -22.52 -14.76
C PRO A 525 11.69 -23.34 -13.52
N LYS A 526 12.62 -24.14 -13.01
CA LYS A 526 12.42 -24.91 -11.77
C LYS A 526 13.73 -25.18 -11.04
N VAL A 527 13.61 -25.36 -9.74
CA VAL A 527 14.61 -26.06 -8.94
C VAL A 527 14.49 -27.57 -9.11
N GLU A 528 15.59 -28.28 -8.87
CA GLU A 528 15.69 -29.73 -8.85
C GLU A 528 15.98 -30.22 -7.43
N LEU A 529 15.80 -31.52 -7.16
CA LEU A 529 16.07 -32.08 -5.83
C LEU A 529 17.53 -31.85 -5.39
N SER A 530 18.47 -31.77 -6.33
CA SER A 530 19.88 -31.46 -6.07
C SER A 530 20.12 -30.01 -5.63
N ASP A 531 19.15 -29.12 -5.82
CA ASP A 531 19.23 -27.71 -5.41
C ASP A 531 18.74 -27.49 -3.97
N VAL A 532 18.16 -28.52 -3.33
CA VAL A 532 17.74 -28.48 -1.93
C VAL A 532 18.99 -28.61 -1.04
N PRO A 533 19.28 -27.65 -0.14
CA PRO A 533 20.39 -27.76 0.81
C PRO A 533 20.28 -29.04 1.64
N ALA A 534 21.43 -29.71 1.85
CA ALA A 534 21.53 -31.01 2.51
C ALA A 534 21.20 -30.98 4.02
#